data_AF-A0A519KSC0-F1
#
_entry.id   AF-A0A519KSC0-F1
#
_cell.length_a   1.000
_cell.length_b   1.000
_cell.length_c   1.000
_cell.angle_alpha   90.00
_cell.angle_beta   90.00
_cell.angle_gamma   90.00
#
_symmetry.space_group_name_H-M   'P 1'
#
loop_
_entity.id
_entity.type
_entity.pdbx_description
1 polymer ?
#
loop_
_entity_poly.entity_id
_entity_poly.type
_entity_poly.pdbx_seq_one_letter_code
_entity_poly.pdbx_strand_id
1 'polypeptide(L)' 'ENIEERLISQQIQEDLMKMLVYLPDNQQEVIKLRFFDGLSFKEIADQTDTSINTTLGRVRYALINLRKIMEEHKIILTR' A
#
# COMPACT_ATOMS: atom_id res chain seq x y z
N GLU A 1 2.41 19.99 -14.29
CA GLU A 1 3.34 19.76 -13.19
C GLU A 1 4.70 20.36 -13.52
N ASN A 2 5.31 21.08 -12.59
CA ASN A 2 6.69 21.55 -12.75
C ASN A 2 7.69 20.41 -12.41
N ILE A 3 8.98 20.63 -12.66
CA ILE A 3 10.03 19.61 -12.46
C ILE A 3 10.14 19.22 -10.97
N GLU A 4 9.99 20.19 -10.07
CA GLU A 4 10.04 19.98 -8.62
C GLU A 4 8.90 19.08 -8.13
N GLU A 5 7.67 19.34 -8.56
CA GLU A 5 6.48 18.54 -8.25
C GLU A 5 6.66 17.09 -8.72
N ARG A 6 7.27 16.89 -9.90
CA ARG A 6 7.56 15.57 -10.43
C ARG A 6 8.62 14.84 -9.59
N LEU A 7 9.69 15.54 -9.20
CA LEU A 7 10.75 14.96 -8.35
C LEU A 7 10.22 14.58 -6.97
N ILE A 8 9.43 15.45 -6.33
CA ILE A 8 8.79 15.18 -5.04
C ILE A 8 7.88 13.96 -5.14
N SER A 9 7.06 13.89 -6.20
CA SER A 9 6.13 12.77 -6.40
C SER A 9 6.87 11.44 -6.63
N GLN A 10 7.99 11.46 -7.36
CA GLN A 10 8.84 10.28 -7.55
C GLN A 10 9.46 9.81 -6.23
N GLN A 11 9.98 10.72 -5.42
CA GLN A 11 10.55 10.39 -4.11
C GLN A 11 9.50 9.76 -3.18
N ILE A 12 8.31 10.35 -3.09
CA ILE A 12 7.18 9.82 -2.32
C ILE A 12 6.82 8.40 -2.78
N GLN A 13 6.79 8.16 -4.09
CA GLN A 13 6.48 6.84 -4.64
C GLN A 13 7.57 5.81 -4.30
N GLU A 14 8.84 6.17 -4.40
CA GLU A 14 9.95 5.27 -4.03
C GLU A 14 9.90 4.90 -2.55
N ASP A 15 9.65 5.86 -1.67
CA ASP A 15 9.60 5.62 -0.24
C ASP A 15 8.39 4.76 0.14
N LEU A 16 7.24 4.95 -0.51
CA LEU A 16 6.09 4.04 -0.37
C LEU A 16 6.45 2.61 -0.81
N MET A 17 7.15 2.42 -1.93
CA MET A 17 7.56 1.08 -2.39
C MET A 17 8.52 0.40 -1.41
N LYS A 18 9.47 1.14 -0.84
CA LYS A 18 10.37 0.66 0.23
C LYS A 18 9.62 0.34 1.52
N MET A 19 8.49 1.00 1.78
CA MET A 19 7.68 0.68 2.95
C MET A 19 6.89 -0.62 2.79
N LEU A 20 6.38 -0.90 1.59
CA LEU A 20 5.56 -2.08 1.33
C LEU A 20 6.29 -3.41 1.59
N VAL A 21 7.63 -3.44 1.53
CA VAL A 21 8.42 -4.64 1.86
C VAL A 21 8.47 -4.96 3.36
N TYR A 22 8.06 -4.04 4.23
CA TYR A 22 7.95 -4.32 5.68
C TYR A 22 6.56 -4.83 6.09
N LEU A 23 5.61 -4.88 5.16
CA LEU A 23 4.32 -5.48 5.42
C LEU A 23 4.43 -7.01 5.36
N PRO A 24 3.61 -7.74 6.14
CA PRO A 24 3.39 -9.16 5.91
C PRO A 24 2.95 -9.43 4.47
N ASP A 25 3.38 -10.56 3.89
CA ASP A 25 3.15 -10.88 2.46
C ASP A 25 1.68 -10.75 2.05
N ASN A 26 0.76 -11.24 2.89
CA ASN A 26 -0.67 -11.19 2.63
C ASN A 26 -1.27 -9.76 2.65
N GLN A 27 -0.61 -8.81 3.32
CA GLN A 27 -0.97 -7.40 3.33
C GLN A 27 -0.36 -6.70 2.13
N GLN A 28 0.90 -7.00 1.82
CA GLN A 28 1.60 -6.48 0.65
C GLN A 28 0.88 -6.85 -0.65
N GLU A 29 0.47 -8.11 -0.79
CA GLU A 29 -0.24 -8.64 -1.95
C GLU A 29 -1.57 -7.89 -2.19
N VAL A 30 -2.43 -7.78 -1.17
CA VAL A 30 -3.72 -7.10 -1.34
C VAL A 30 -3.57 -5.61 -1.61
N ILE A 31 -2.51 -4.96 -1.12
CA ILE A 31 -2.21 -3.55 -1.44
C ILE A 31 -1.78 -3.40 -2.90
N LYS A 32 -0.92 -4.30 -3.40
CA LYS A 32 -0.51 -4.32 -4.81
C LYS A 32 -1.73 -4.48 -5.73
N LEU A 33 -2.50 -5.54 -5.49
CA LEU A 33 -3.69 -5.83 -6.29
C LEU A 33 -4.73 -4.69 -6.24
N ARG A 34 -4.91 -4.06 -5.08
CA ARG A 34 -5.93 -3.00 -4.92
C ARG A 34 -5.51 -1.67 -5.54
N PHE A 35 -4.29 -1.22 -5.28
CA PHE A 35 -3.87 0.16 -5.57
C PHE A 35 -3.00 0.29 -6.82
N PHE A 36 -2.31 -0.79 -7.21
CA PHE A 36 -1.45 -0.79 -8.40
C PHE A 36 -2.16 -1.47 -9.57
N ASP A 37 -2.82 -2.60 -9.33
CA ASP A 37 -3.54 -3.33 -10.38
C ASP A 37 -5.01 -2.90 -10.51
N GLY A 38 -5.51 -2.11 -9.55
CA GLY A 38 -6.84 -1.48 -9.61
C GLY A 38 -8.02 -2.44 -9.37
N LEU A 39 -7.76 -3.64 -8.83
CA LEU A 39 -8.80 -4.65 -8.64
C LEU A 39 -9.81 -4.30 -7.55
N SER A 40 -11.06 -4.72 -7.74
CA SER A 40 -12.10 -4.68 -6.72
C SER A 40 -11.80 -5.66 -5.57
N PHE A 41 -12.34 -5.39 -4.37
CA PHE A 41 -12.18 -6.33 -3.24
C PHE A 41 -12.72 -7.74 -3.56
N LYS A 42 -13.70 -7.83 -4.46
CA LYS A 42 -14.24 -9.10 -4.94
C LYS A 42 -13.22 -9.83 -5.82
N GLU A 43 -12.67 -9.16 -6.83
CA GLU A 43 -11.65 -9.75 -7.70
C GLU A 43 -10.40 -10.18 -6.93
N ILE A 44 -9.99 -9.41 -5.92
CA ILE A 44 -8.88 -9.77 -5.04
C ILE A 44 -9.22 -11.01 -4.19
N ALA A 45 -10.42 -11.07 -3.63
CA ALA A 45 -10.89 -12.21 -2.86
C ALA A 45 -10.89 -13.48 -3.73
N ASP A 46 -11.39 -13.38 -4.97
CA ASP A 46 -11.41 -14.48 -5.93
C ASP A 46 -9.97 -14.91 -6.33
N GLN A 47 -9.07 -13.96 -6.59
CA GLN A 47 -7.68 -14.24 -7.00
C GLN A 47 -6.82 -14.81 -5.87
N THR A 48 -7.08 -14.42 -4.62
CA THR A 48 -6.30 -14.86 -3.45
C THR A 48 -6.92 -16.06 -2.73
N ASP A 49 -8.02 -16.60 -3.25
CA ASP A 49 -8.82 -17.66 -2.64
C ASP A 49 -9.20 -17.34 -1.18
N THR A 50 -9.71 -16.12 -0.96
CA THR A 50 -10.15 -15.64 0.36
C THR A 50 -11.55 -15.02 0.31
N SER A 51 -12.16 -14.78 1.47
CA SER A 51 -13.42 -14.05 1.52
C SER A 51 -13.20 -12.55 1.31
N ILE A 52 -14.20 -11.84 0.78
CA ILE A 52 -14.19 -10.37 0.68
C ILE A 52 -13.86 -9.72 2.03
N ASN A 53 -14.38 -10.27 3.14
CA ASN A 53 -14.11 -9.76 4.48
C ASN A 53 -12.65 -9.96 4.91
N THR A 54 -12.04 -11.08 4.51
CA THR A 54 -10.61 -11.34 4.74
C THR A 54 -9.75 -10.33 3.99
N THR A 55 -10.06 -10.05 2.72
CA THR A 55 -9.37 -9.03 1.93
C THR A 55 -9.52 -7.64 2.54
N LEU A 56 -10.74 -7.25 2.93
CA LEU A 56 -11.00 -5.97 3.61
C LEU A 56 -10.18 -5.85 4.90
N GLY A 57 -10.13 -6.93 5.69
CA GLY A 57 -9.31 -7.00 6.90
C GLY A 57 -7.83 -6.81 6.59
N ARG A 58 -7.29 -7.54 5.61
CA ARG A 58 -5.88 -7.43 5.20
C ARG A 58 -5.53 -6.01 4.74
N VAL A 59 -6.38 -5.37 3.93
CA VAL A 59 -6.17 -3.97 3.51
C VAL A 59 -6.22 -3.01 4.69
N ARG A 60 -7.20 -3.17 5.59
CA ARG A 60 -7.27 -2.35 6.81
C ARG A 60 -6.01 -2.46 7.66
N TYR A 61 -5.54 -3.69 7.92
CA TYR A 61 -4.34 -3.91 8.72
C TYR A 61 -3.06 -3.45 8.00
N ALA A 62 -3.00 -3.59 6.67
CA ALA A 62 -1.92 -3.04 5.87
C ALA A 62 -1.79 -1.52 6.04
N LEU A 63 -2.90 -0.78 5.95
CA LEU A 63 -2.91 0.68 6.14
C LEU A 63 -2.50 1.09 7.57
N ILE A 64 -2.94 0.35 8.58
CA ILE A 64 -2.54 0.58 9.98
C ILE A 64 -1.04 0.35 10.14
N ASN A 65 -0.50 -0.74 9.59
CA ASN A 65 0.91 -1.08 9.71
C ASN A 65 1.80 -0.12 8.91
N LEU A 66 1.37 0.31 7.72
CA LEU A 66 2.07 1.35 6.97
C LEU A 66 2.19 2.63 7.78
N ARG A 67 1.12 3.07 8.46
CA ARG A 67 1.16 4.24 9.33
C ARG A 67 2.21 4.10 10.44
N LYS A 68 2.26 2.94 11.11
CA LYS A 68 3.28 2.67 12.14
C LYS A 68 4.70 2.71 11.57
N ILE A 69 4.92 2.10 10.40
CA ILE A 69 6.22 2.13 9.71
C ILE A 69 6.62 3.57 9.39
N MET A 70 5.69 4.42 8.95
CA MET A 70 5.96 5.84 8.70
C MET A 70 6.43 6.56 9.96
N GLU A 71 5.73 6.33 11.08
CA GLU A 71 6.06 6.93 12.37
C GLU A 71 7.43 6.46 12.88
N GLU A 72 7.71 5.16 12.82
CA GLU A 72 8.97 4.55 13.26
C GLU A 72 10.18 5.05 12.45
N HIS A 73 10.02 5.18 11.13
CA HIS A 73 11.08 5.59 10.22
C HIS A 73 11.08 7.10 9.95
N LYS A 74 10.21 7.87 10.63
CA LYS A 74 10.03 9.33 10.45
C LYS A 74 9.82 9.73 8.98
N ILE A 75 9.09 8.90 8.24
CA ILE A 75 8.76 9.14 6.83
C ILE A 75 7.59 10.12 6.77
N ILE A 76 7.77 11.22 6.05
CA ILE A 76 6.75 12.24 5.83
C ILE A 76 6.32 12.15 4.37
N LEU A 77 5.08 11.69 4.14
CA LEU A 77 4.47 11.61 2.80
C LEU A 77 3.40 12.70 2.62
N THR A 78 3.73 13.93 2.99
CA THR A 78 2.85 15.09 2.81
C THR A 78 3.38 15.98 1.70
N ARG A 79 2.47 16.47 0.85
CA ARG A 79 2.73 17.64 -0.01
C ARG A 79 2.69 18.92 0.82
#